data_AF-A0A7X6V3K7-F1
#
_entry.id   AF-A0A7X6V3K7-F1
#
_cell.length_a   1.000
_cell.length_b   1.000
_cell.length_c   1.000
_cell.angle_alpha   90.00
_cell.angle_beta   90.00
_cell.angle_gamma   90.00
#
_symmetry.space_group_name_H-M   'P 1'
#
loop_
_entity.id
_entity.type
_entity.pdbx_description
1 polymer ?
#
loop_
_entity_poly.entity_id
_entity_poly.type
_entity_poly.pdbx_seq_one_letter_code
_entity_poly.pdbx_strand_id
1 'polypeptide(L)'
;MLASAAIKDNDLAPAKYFMIDAAVSMEAYNSSMQYPEEMCPPDWWNYTNRLWASEWHRLWEYDPDDGRNDLTWKDRFGNLSQAVNYYSSGEDVLQNNPTNPPDPESILGLWQAGQHIWCFQEMIKGGPIPDILWGVDSHGGWGFNSDYSIGVFDPSNNIYITATTPAQAESLRDDMLRQYSYFKPFYNAGIYTTNGSDIAQNSFVKAKILSEAMPATSRATGRNAVPLVFDSNIDMMTEFIDGGLWPSARESGRWLHGDYRDVAYLYNYLLYDDIVYKGEFK
;
A
#
# COMPACT_ATOMS: atom_id res chain seq x y z
N MET A 1 -3.68 8.46 -2.26
CA MET A 1 -2.95 8.26 -3.54
C MET A 1 -3.46 9.17 -4.66
N LEU A 2 -4.77 9.41 -4.76
CA LEU A 2 -5.38 10.21 -5.83
C LEU A 2 -4.75 11.60 -6.04
N ALA A 3 -4.54 12.38 -4.97
CA ALA A 3 -3.98 13.72 -5.10
C ALA A 3 -2.53 13.70 -5.65
N SER A 4 -1.69 12.78 -5.17
CA SER A 4 -0.33 12.59 -5.69
C SER A 4 -0.33 12.17 -7.16
N ALA A 5 -1.25 11.29 -7.55
CA ALA A 5 -1.45 10.91 -8.96
C ALA A 5 -1.98 12.07 -9.81
N ALA A 6 -2.86 12.92 -9.28
CA ALA A 6 -3.29 14.12 -10.00
C ALA A 6 -2.11 15.08 -10.25
N ILE A 7 -1.22 15.23 -9.25
CA ILE A 7 -0.04 16.09 -9.36
C ILE A 7 0.97 15.53 -10.36
N LYS A 8 1.22 14.21 -10.35
CA LYS A 8 2.27 13.59 -11.17
C LYS A 8 1.81 13.16 -12.55
N ASP A 9 0.59 12.64 -12.65
CA ASP A 9 0.08 12.01 -13.87
C ASP A 9 -0.93 12.90 -14.63
N ASN A 10 -1.43 13.99 -14.03
CA ASN A 10 -2.51 14.81 -14.60
C ASN A 10 -2.28 16.34 -14.48
N ASP A 11 -1.02 16.77 -14.40
CA ASP A 11 -0.61 18.18 -14.43
C ASP A 11 -1.24 19.09 -13.35
N LEU A 12 -1.74 18.54 -12.25
CA LEU A 12 -2.20 19.34 -11.12
C LEU A 12 -1.00 20.02 -10.46
N ALA A 13 -0.94 21.35 -10.49
CA ALA A 13 0.14 22.14 -9.90
C ALA A 13 -0.36 22.95 -8.70
N PRO A 14 -0.57 22.33 -7.52
CA PRO A 14 -1.03 23.06 -6.35
C PRO A 14 0.12 23.89 -5.76
N ALA A 15 -0.19 25.09 -5.26
CA ALA A 15 0.79 25.90 -4.54
C ALA A 15 1.28 25.20 -3.26
N LYS A 16 0.38 24.46 -2.58
CA LYS A 16 0.66 23.61 -1.43
C LYS A 16 -0.19 22.34 -1.48
N TYR A 17 0.39 21.22 -1.04
CA TYR A 17 -0.30 19.95 -0.94
C TYR A 17 -0.28 19.45 0.52
N PHE A 18 -1.42 19.50 1.19
CA PHE A 18 -1.55 19.01 2.57
C PHE A 18 -1.97 17.54 2.55
N MET A 19 -1.13 16.69 3.12
CA MET A 19 -1.38 15.27 3.31
C MET A 19 -1.77 15.07 4.77
N ILE A 20 -3.06 14.87 5.04
CA ILE A 20 -3.58 14.64 6.39
C ILE A 20 -4.06 13.19 6.45
N ASP A 21 -3.55 12.42 7.41
CA ASP A 21 -3.89 11.00 7.59
C ASP A 21 -3.76 10.21 6.27
N ALA A 22 -2.69 10.48 5.51
CA ALA A 22 -2.59 10.02 4.13
C ALA A 22 -2.38 8.50 4.02
N ALA A 23 -3.40 7.79 3.52
CA ALA A 23 -3.33 6.39 3.11
C ALA A 23 -2.57 6.22 1.78
N VAL A 24 -1.25 6.43 1.82
CA VAL A 24 -0.31 6.24 0.71
C VAL A 24 0.88 5.47 1.25
N SER A 25 1.40 4.51 0.50
CA SER A 25 2.60 3.79 0.87
C SER A 25 3.82 4.72 0.84
N MET A 26 4.71 4.60 1.83
CA MET A 26 5.93 5.41 1.92
C MET A 26 6.85 5.20 0.70
N GLU A 27 6.88 3.97 0.18
CA GLU A 27 7.65 3.63 -1.02
C GLU A 27 7.21 4.38 -2.27
N ALA A 28 5.97 4.90 -2.30
CA ALA A 28 5.52 5.72 -3.41
C ALA A 28 6.28 7.04 -3.54
N TYR A 29 6.89 7.49 -2.45
CA TYR A 29 7.69 8.69 -2.39
C TYR A 29 9.19 8.40 -2.27
N ASN A 30 9.55 7.29 -1.59
CA ASN A 30 10.92 6.83 -1.45
C ASN A 30 10.98 5.30 -1.38
N SER A 31 11.38 4.67 -2.49
CA SER A 31 11.47 3.22 -2.63
C SER A 31 12.44 2.54 -1.65
N SER A 32 13.35 3.29 -1.01
CA SER A 32 14.23 2.76 0.04
C SER A 32 13.49 2.42 1.33
N MET A 33 12.26 2.91 1.51
CA MET A 33 11.45 2.66 2.71
C MET A 33 10.63 1.39 2.49
N GLN A 34 11.15 0.27 2.96
CA GLN A 34 10.54 -1.06 2.78
C GLN A 34 10.37 -1.73 4.14
N TYR A 35 9.22 -2.37 4.35
CA TYR A 35 8.84 -3.05 5.59
C TYR A 35 8.15 -4.39 5.28
N PRO A 36 8.80 -5.30 4.53
CA PRO A 36 8.19 -6.56 4.10
C PRO A 36 7.74 -7.44 5.28
N GLU A 37 8.44 -7.42 6.42
CA GLU A 37 8.06 -8.17 7.63
C GLU A 37 6.70 -7.73 8.21
N GLU A 38 6.23 -6.53 7.88
CA GLU A 38 4.96 -5.97 8.35
C GLU A 38 3.86 -5.97 7.28
N MET A 39 4.25 -5.99 6.00
CA MET A 39 3.37 -5.79 4.85
C MET A 39 3.20 -7.04 3.98
N CYS A 40 4.08 -8.03 4.13
CA CYS A 40 4.03 -9.30 3.42
C CYS A 40 3.35 -10.36 4.30
N PRO A 41 2.38 -11.12 3.77
CA PRO A 41 1.80 -12.24 4.51
C PRO A 41 2.84 -13.34 4.80
N PRO A 42 2.74 -14.06 5.93
CA PRO A 42 3.73 -15.06 6.35
C PRO A 42 4.04 -16.14 5.32
N ASP A 43 3.03 -16.57 4.54
CA ASP A 43 3.18 -17.58 3.49
C ASP A 43 4.21 -17.19 2.41
N TRP A 44 4.49 -15.89 2.27
CA TRP A 44 5.40 -15.35 1.28
C TRP A 44 6.81 -15.02 1.81
N TRP A 45 7.05 -15.08 3.13
CA TRP A 45 8.33 -14.66 3.73
C TRP A 45 9.56 -15.42 3.25
N ASN A 46 9.39 -16.68 2.87
CA ASN A 46 10.50 -17.51 2.38
C ASN A 46 10.70 -17.41 0.86
N TYR A 47 9.83 -16.70 0.14
CA TYR A 47 9.96 -16.49 -1.30
C TYR A 47 10.71 -15.20 -1.57
N THR A 48 11.60 -15.21 -2.57
CA THR A 48 12.33 -14.01 -2.96
C THR A 48 11.38 -12.97 -3.55
N ASN A 49 11.72 -11.69 -3.33
CA ASN A 49 10.87 -10.59 -3.76
C ASN A 49 10.64 -10.54 -5.27
N ARG A 50 11.53 -11.11 -6.08
CA ARG A 50 11.37 -11.32 -7.52
C ARG A 50 10.05 -11.99 -7.91
N LEU A 51 9.47 -12.79 -7.01
CA LEU A 51 8.22 -13.51 -7.23
C LEU A 51 6.98 -12.70 -6.80
N TRP A 52 7.16 -11.57 -6.12
CA TRP A 52 6.08 -10.75 -5.59
C TRP A 52 5.42 -9.92 -6.69
N ALA A 53 4.11 -9.68 -6.56
CA ALA A 53 3.39 -8.81 -7.47
C ALA A 53 4.01 -7.40 -7.55
N SER A 54 4.40 -6.83 -6.40
CA SER A 54 5.00 -5.48 -6.31
C SER A 54 6.33 -5.33 -7.06
N GLU A 55 7.05 -6.43 -7.30
CA GLU A 55 8.32 -6.45 -8.04
C GLU A 55 8.18 -6.96 -9.47
N TRP A 56 6.98 -7.34 -9.93
CA TRP A 56 6.80 -7.93 -11.26
C TRP A 56 7.28 -7.00 -12.39
N HIS A 57 7.16 -5.69 -12.20
CA HIS A 57 7.66 -4.67 -13.10
C HIS A 57 9.16 -4.85 -13.43
N ARG A 58 9.98 -5.33 -12.48
CA ARG A 58 11.42 -5.52 -12.66
C ARG A 58 11.76 -6.52 -13.75
N LEU A 59 10.84 -7.45 -14.05
CA LEU A 59 11.03 -8.38 -15.17
C LEU A 59 11.19 -7.65 -16.50
N TRP A 60 10.77 -6.39 -16.61
CA TRP A 60 10.82 -5.58 -17.82
C TRP A 60 11.92 -4.50 -17.77
N GLU A 61 12.76 -4.47 -16.73
CA GLU A 61 13.73 -3.36 -16.49
C GLU A 61 14.75 -3.17 -17.62
N TYR A 62 15.00 -4.23 -18.40
CA TYR A 62 15.89 -4.22 -19.57
C TYR A 62 15.27 -3.57 -20.81
N ASP A 63 13.97 -3.31 -20.80
CA ASP A 63 13.21 -2.66 -21.89
C ASP A 63 12.45 -1.44 -21.35
N PRO A 64 13.10 -0.27 -21.20
CA PRO A 64 12.53 0.88 -20.52
C PRO A 64 11.29 1.47 -21.19
N ASP A 65 11.03 1.14 -22.45
CA ASP A 65 9.84 1.58 -23.18
C ASP A 65 8.61 0.67 -22.93
N ASP A 66 8.80 -0.47 -22.26
CA ASP A 66 7.71 -1.36 -21.89
C ASP A 66 6.89 -0.77 -20.72
N GLY A 67 5.62 -0.50 -20.98
CA GLY A 67 4.70 0.09 -20.00
C GLY A 67 4.51 -0.72 -18.72
N ARG A 68 4.88 -2.01 -18.72
CA ARG A 68 4.82 -2.86 -17.54
C ARG A 68 5.88 -2.51 -16.49
N ASN A 69 6.94 -1.78 -16.88
CA ASN A 69 7.92 -1.23 -15.92
C ASN A 69 7.31 -0.23 -14.94
N ASP A 70 6.23 0.45 -15.34
CA ASP A 70 5.56 1.45 -14.50
C ASP A 70 4.55 0.83 -13.51
N LEU A 71 4.37 -0.49 -13.54
CA LEU A 71 3.44 -1.20 -12.66
C LEU A 71 4.07 -1.43 -11.28
N THR A 72 4.45 -0.34 -10.64
CA THR A 72 4.98 -0.32 -9.28
C THR A 72 4.55 0.91 -8.53
N TRP A 73 4.44 0.79 -7.21
CA TRP A 73 4.32 1.94 -6.34
C TRP A 73 5.65 2.66 -6.15
N LYS A 74 6.78 1.95 -6.22
CA LYS A 74 8.11 2.48 -5.87
C LYS A 74 8.47 3.74 -6.65
N ASP A 75 8.78 4.80 -5.90
CA ASP A 75 9.13 6.13 -6.41
C ASP A 75 8.12 6.75 -7.39
N ARG A 76 6.91 6.19 -7.49
CA ARG A 76 5.89 6.61 -8.46
C ARG A 76 5.58 8.10 -8.35
N PHE A 77 5.48 8.61 -7.12
CA PHE A 77 5.25 10.01 -6.87
C PHE A 77 6.53 10.79 -6.56
N GLY A 78 7.63 10.10 -6.28
CA GLY A 78 8.94 10.70 -5.98
C GLY A 78 8.86 11.88 -5.02
N ASN A 79 9.67 12.91 -5.26
CA ASN A 79 9.64 14.12 -4.46
C ASN A 79 8.48 15.06 -4.87
N LEU A 80 7.71 15.49 -3.85
CA LEU A 80 6.70 16.53 -3.91
C LEU A 80 7.07 17.63 -2.90
N SER A 81 7.97 18.54 -3.28
CA SER A 81 8.51 19.59 -2.39
C SER A 81 7.45 20.53 -1.79
N GLN A 82 6.29 20.66 -2.45
CA GLN A 82 5.15 21.45 -1.97
C GLN A 82 4.29 20.70 -0.95
N ALA A 83 4.60 19.43 -0.66
CA ALA A 83 3.83 18.60 0.25
C ALA A 83 4.19 18.85 1.71
N VAL A 84 3.17 18.86 2.56
CA VAL A 84 3.30 18.84 4.01
C VAL A 84 2.61 17.57 4.50
N ASN A 85 3.36 16.69 5.15
CA ASN A 85 2.85 15.44 5.69
C ASN A 85 2.43 15.66 7.15
N TYR A 86 1.13 15.82 7.37
CA TYR A 86 0.50 15.73 8.68
C TYR A 86 0.16 14.27 8.95
N TYR A 87 1.03 13.62 9.72
CA TYR A 87 0.84 12.26 10.15
C TYR A 87 0.45 12.23 11.63
N SER A 88 -0.10 11.13 12.11
CA SER A 88 -0.34 10.92 13.54
C SER A 88 0.30 9.62 14.02
N SER A 89 1.19 9.72 15.02
CA SER A 89 1.71 8.53 15.72
C SER A 89 0.63 7.78 16.52
N GLY A 90 -0.53 8.42 16.73
CA GLY A 90 -1.74 7.86 17.34
C GLY A 90 -2.68 7.11 16.37
N GLU A 91 -2.42 7.14 15.05
CA GLU A 91 -3.24 6.50 14.00
C GLU A 91 -3.71 5.08 14.35
N ASP A 92 -4.99 4.79 14.20
CA ASP A 92 -5.60 3.47 14.36
C ASP A 92 -5.76 2.76 13.01
N VAL A 93 -6.37 3.41 12.02
CA VAL A 93 -6.60 2.83 10.68
C VAL A 93 -5.28 2.58 9.95
N LEU A 94 -4.35 3.53 10.04
CA LEU A 94 -3.02 3.46 9.42
C LEU A 94 -1.95 2.91 10.37
N GLN A 95 -2.36 2.30 11.50
CA GLN A 95 -1.46 1.66 12.45
C GLN A 95 -0.52 0.65 11.77
N ASN A 96 0.79 0.77 12.04
CA ASN A 96 1.78 -0.20 11.54
C ASN A 96 1.54 -1.56 12.17
N ASN A 97 1.63 -2.62 11.37
CA ASN A 97 1.61 -3.98 11.90
C ASN A 97 2.79 -4.23 12.86
N PRO A 98 2.64 -5.12 13.86
CA PRO A 98 3.79 -5.61 14.62
C PRO A 98 4.74 -6.35 13.68
N THR A 99 6.03 -6.46 14.04
CA THR A 99 7.11 -7.04 13.21
C THR A 99 7.01 -8.55 12.97
N ASN A 100 5.82 -9.13 13.14
CA ASN A 100 5.41 -10.50 12.84
C ASN A 100 3.89 -10.54 13.06
N PRO A 101 3.08 -9.92 12.18
CA PRO A 101 1.63 -9.97 12.32
C PRO A 101 1.20 -11.44 12.24
N PRO A 102 0.34 -11.93 13.16
CA PRO A 102 -0.01 -13.34 13.19
C PRO A 102 -0.76 -13.76 11.92
N ASP A 103 -0.93 -15.06 11.74
CA ASP A 103 -1.69 -15.77 10.69
C ASP A 103 -2.91 -14.99 10.12
N PRO A 104 -3.27 -15.11 8.83
CA PRO A 104 -4.53 -14.60 8.25
C PRO A 104 -5.82 -14.75 9.09
N GLU A 105 -5.95 -15.73 9.98
CA GLU A 105 -7.07 -15.77 10.95
C GLU A 105 -7.03 -14.65 12.00
N SER A 106 -5.83 -14.25 12.44
CA SER A 106 -5.63 -13.10 13.31
C SER A 106 -5.91 -11.78 12.61
N ILE A 107 -5.75 -11.77 11.28
CA ILE A 107 -5.98 -10.61 10.45
C ILE A 107 -7.49 -10.28 10.38
N LEU A 108 -8.37 -11.28 10.43
CA LEU A 108 -9.81 -11.06 10.64
C LEU A 108 -10.09 -10.42 12.02
N GLY A 109 -9.30 -10.80 13.04
CA GLY A 109 -9.34 -10.19 14.38
C GLY A 109 -8.83 -8.74 14.41
N LEU A 110 -7.83 -8.39 13.59
CA LEU A 110 -7.36 -6.99 13.42
C LEU A 110 -8.43 -6.13 12.74
N TRP A 111 -9.14 -6.67 11.74
CA TRP A 111 -10.29 -6.00 11.13
C TRP A 111 -11.40 -5.72 12.15
N GLN A 112 -11.71 -6.69 13.03
CA GLN A 112 -12.69 -6.50 14.11
C GLN A 112 -12.26 -5.48 15.16
N ALA A 113 -10.95 -5.29 15.35
CA ALA A 113 -10.39 -4.33 16.30
C ALA A 113 -10.33 -2.89 15.76
N GLY A 114 -10.61 -2.68 14.47
CA GLY A 114 -10.58 -1.35 13.85
C GLY A 114 -9.17 -0.79 13.60
N GLN A 115 -8.12 -1.54 13.95
CA GLN A 115 -6.73 -1.12 13.88
C GLN A 115 -6.01 -1.83 12.73
N HIS A 116 -5.01 -1.17 12.16
CA HIS A 116 -4.15 -1.74 11.09
C HIS A 116 -4.89 -2.09 9.80
N ILE A 117 -6.11 -1.58 9.60
CA ILE A 117 -6.97 -1.95 8.47
C ILE A 117 -6.26 -1.70 7.14
N TRP A 118 -5.48 -0.63 7.02
CA TRP A 118 -4.75 -0.37 5.80
C TRP A 118 -3.68 -1.44 5.50
N CYS A 119 -2.86 -1.80 6.49
CA CYS A 119 -1.89 -2.89 6.32
C CYS A 119 -2.58 -4.22 5.99
N PHE A 120 -3.72 -4.49 6.62
CA PHE A 120 -4.56 -5.66 6.29
C PHE A 120 -4.98 -5.65 4.82
N GLN A 121 -5.54 -4.54 4.32
CA GLN A 121 -5.99 -4.43 2.94
C GLN A 121 -4.88 -4.76 1.94
N GLU A 122 -3.64 -4.36 2.24
CA GLU A 122 -2.47 -4.65 1.41
C GLU A 122 -2.04 -6.13 1.50
N MET A 123 -2.08 -6.74 2.68
CA MET A 123 -1.71 -8.16 2.89
C MET A 123 -2.69 -9.16 2.26
N ILE A 124 -3.95 -8.78 2.01
CA ILE A 124 -4.96 -9.69 1.44
C ILE A 124 -5.24 -9.51 -0.05
N LYS A 125 -4.53 -8.59 -0.72
CA LYS A 125 -4.63 -8.48 -2.19
C LYS A 125 -4.34 -9.82 -2.84
N GLY A 126 -5.12 -10.17 -3.87
CA GLY A 126 -5.05 -11.47 -4.53
C GLY A 126 -5.72 -12.64 -3.77
N GLY A 127 -6.10 -12.44 -2.51
CA GLY A 127 -6.87 -13.40 -1.71
C GLY A 127 -8.37 -13.36 -2.01
N PRO A 128 -9.19 -14.23 -1.39
CA PRO A 128 -10.63 -14.29 -1.62
C PRO A 128 -11.42 -13.15 -0.94
N ILE A 129 -10.87 -12.53 0.10
CA ILE A 129 -11.57 -11.51 0.91
C ILE A 129 -11.92 -10.24 0.10
N PRO A 130 -11.01 -9.65 -0.70
CA PRO A 130 -11.34 -8.49 -1.53
C PRO A 130 -12.55 -8.69 -2.44
N ASP A 131 -12.65 -9.86 -3.07
CA ASP A 131 -13.77 -10.22 -3.96
C ASP A 131 -15.07 -10.38 -3.16
N ILE A 132 -15.03 -11.17 -2.08
CA ILE A 132 -16.21 -11.51 -1.29
C ILE A 132 -16.80 -10.31 -0.54
N LEU A 133 -15.96 -9.43 0.01
CA LEU A 133 -16.42 -8.35 0.91
C LEU A 133 -16.47 -6.98 0.24
N TRP A 134 -15.63 -6.71 -0.76
CA TRP A 134 -15.50 -5.37 -1.34
C TRP A 134 -15.94 -5.30 -2.80
N GLY A 135 -16.26 -6.45 -3.42
CA GLY A 135 -16.70 -6.50 -4.82
C GLY A 135 -15.64 -5.98 -5.79
N VAL A 136 -14.37 -6.03 -5.40
CA VAL A 136 -13.22 -5.70 -6.26
C VAL A 136 -12.64 -6.99 -6.82
N ASP A 137 -12.12 -6.93 -8.05
CA ASP A 137 -11.53 -8.10 -8.66
C ASP A 137 -10.34 -8.59 -7.80
N SER A 138 -10.33 -9.88 -7.47
CA SER A 138 -9.18 -10.50 -6.81
C SER A 138 -8.21 -11.01 -7.88
N HIS A 139 -7.15 -10.23 -8.13
CA HIS A 139 -6.08 -10.56 -9.07
C HIS A 139 -4.75 -9.99 -8.55
N GLY A 140 -3.62 -10.52 -9.02
CA GLY A 140 -2.31 -10.09 -8.51
C GLY A 140 -2.07 -10.44 -7.04
N GLY A 141 -1.39 -9.53 -6.33
CA GLY A 141 -1.21 -9.60 -4.88
C GLY A 141 -0.41 -10.81 -4.42
N TRP A 142 -0.93 -11.48 -3.39
CA TRP A 142 -0.29 -12.59 -2.67
C TRP A 142 -0.99 -13.93 -2.89
N GLY A 143 -1.93 -14.04 -3.84
CA GLY A 143 -2.44 -15.36 -4.22
C GLY A 143 -1.39 -16.11 -5.03
N PHE A 144 -1.30 -17.44 -4.96
CA PHE A 144 -0.42 -18.23 -5.85
C PHE A 144 -1.13 -18.55 -7.16
N ASN A 145 -0.40 -18.55 -8.28
CA ASN A 145 -0.92 -19.00 -9.57
C ASN A 145 -0.96 -20.54 -9.64
N SER A 146 -2.10 -21.08 -10.07
CA SER A 146 -2.32 -22.52 -10.25
C SER A 146 -1.37 -23.20 -11.24
N ASP A 147 -0.76 -22.44 -12.17
CA ASP A 147 0.25 -22.98 -13.10
C ASP A 147 1.50 -23.52 -12.37
N TYR A 148 1.75 -23.05 -11.13
CA TYR A 148 2.85 -23.48 -10.27
C TYR A 148 2.39 -24.37 -9.11
N SER A 149 1.17 -24.90 -9.19
CA SER A 149 0.64 -25.81 -8.17
C SER A 149 1.31 -27.18 -8.24
N ILE A 150 1.74 -27.70 -7.09
CA ILE A 150 2.27 -29.05 -6.98
C ILE A 150 1.18 -30.11 -6.73
N GLY A 151 -0.08 -29.69 -6.59
CA GLY A 151 -1.24 -30.58 -6.50
C GLY A 151 -1.27 -31.49 -5.27
N VAL A 152 -0.47 -31.19 -4.23
CA VAL A 152 -0.43 -31.97 -3.00
C VAL A 152 -1.56 -31.52 -2.09
N PHE A 153 -2.45 -32.43 -1.71
CA PHE A 153 -3.46 -32.14 -0.69
C PHE A 153 -2.85 -32.28 0.71
N ASP A 154 -2.94 -31.25 1.53
CA ASP A 154 -2.65 -31.28 2.95
C ASP A 154 -3.94 -31.63 3.73
N PRO A 155 -4.10 -32.89 4.18
CA PRO A 155 -5.30 -33.31 4.89
C PRO A 155 -5.40 -32.72 6.31
N SER A 156 -4.31 -32.20 6.88
CA SER A 156 -4.32 -31.58 8.22
C SER A 156 -4.93 -30.19 8.20
N ASN A 157 -4.73 -29.45 7.11
CA ASN A 157 -5.27 -28.09 6.93
C ASN A 157 -6.43 -28.02 5.92
N ASN A 158 -6.77 -29.15 5.28
CA ASN A 158 -7.80 -29.25 4.24
C ASN A 158 -7.58 -28.28 3.07
N ILE A 159 -6.31 -28.09 2.68
CA ILE A 159 -5.87 -27.16 1.64
C ILE A 159 -5.04 -27.93 0.60
N TYR A 160 -5.19 -27.58 -0.68
CA TYR A 160 -4.23 -27.99 -1.70
C TYR A 160 -3.00 -27.08 -1.62
N ILE A 161 -1.80 -27.65 -1.52
CA ILE A 161 -0.54 -26.92 -1.64
C ILE A 161 -0.43 -26.43 -3.09
N THR A 162 -0.76 -25.16 -3.27
CA THR A 162 -0.89 -24.49 -4.57
C THR A 162 0.40 -23.85 -5.07
N ALA A 163 1.50 -23.98 -4.34
CA ALA A 163 2.78 -23.38 -4.67
C ALA A 163 3.93 -24.41 -4.61
N THR A 164 4.85 -24.32 -5.58
CA THR A 164 6.16 -24.98 -5.48
C THR A 164 6.93 -24.49 -4.25
N THR A 165 7.83 -25.32 -3.70
CA THR A 165 8.68 -24.88 -2.57
C THR A 165 9.51 -23.64 -2.95
N PRO A 166 9.90 -22.78 -1.99
CA PRO A 166 10.72 -21.61 -2.28
C PRO A 166 11.99 -21.92 -3.08
N ALA A 167 12.67 -23.03 -2.77
CA ALA A 167 13.86 -23.47 -3.49
C ALA A 167 13.58 -23.82 -4.97
N GLN A 168 12.42 -24.39 -5.26
CA GLN A 168 12.00 -24.66 -6.64
C GLN A 168 11.60 -23.36 -7.36
N ALA A 169 10.85 -22.50 -6.67
CA ALA A 169 10.40 -21.22 -7.22
C ALA A 169 11.57 -20.30 -7.60
N GLU A 170 12.66 -20.34 -6.84
CA GLU A 170 13.87 -19.56 -7.13
C GLU A 170 14.52 -19.94 -8.47
N SER A 171 14.36 -21.20 -8.90
CA SER A 171 14.91 -21.69 -10.16
C SER A 171 14.09 -21.29 -11.40
N LEU A 172 12.92 -20.66 -11.22
CA LEU A 172 12.09 -20.19 -12.32
C LEU A 172 12.83 -19.10 -13.12
N ARG A 173 12.65 -19.11 -14.44
CA ARG A 173 13.25 -18.13 -15.35
C ARG A 173 12.35 -16.91 -15.53
N ASP A 174 12.95 -15.75 -15.76
CA ASP A 174 12.20 -14.49 -15.96
C ASP A 174 11.23 -14.56 -17.14
N ASP A 175 11.61 -15.23 -18.23
CA ASP A 175 10.74 -15.37 -19.39
C ASP A 175 9.49 -16.21 -19.12
N MET A 176 9.55 -17.17 -18.18
CA MET A 176 8.36 -17.86 -17.69
C MET A 176 7.51 -16.95 -16.81
N LEU A 177 8.13 -16.20 -15.89
CA LEU A 177 7.43 -15.28 -14.98
C LEU A 177 6.74 -14.11 -15.71
N ARG A 178 7.25 -13.73 -16.90
CA ARG A 178 6.62 -12.76 -17.81
C ARG A 178 5.37 -13.30 -18.51
N GLN A 179 5.28 -14.61 -18.73
CA GLN A 179 4.13 -15.27 -19.36
C GLN A 179 3.10 -15.73 -18.34
N TYR A 180 3.58 -16.22 -17.20
CA TYR A 180 2.81 -16.77 -16.10
C TYR A 180 3.37 -16.21 -14.80
N SER A 181 2.73 -15.19 -14.23
CA SER A 181 3.16 -14.66 -12.92
C SER A 181 3.11 -15.76 -11.86
N TYR A 182 4.07 -15.75 -10.93
CA TYR A 182 4.08 -16.69 -9.80
C TYR A 182 2.91 -16.43 -8.84
N PHE A 183 2.64 -15.15 -8.60
CA PHE A 183 1.42 -14.70 -7.95
C PHE A 183 0.20 -14.83 -8.87
N LYS A 184 -0.99 -14.74 -8.29
CA LYS A 184 -2.29 -14.91 -8.95
C LYS A 184 -2.36 -14.05 -10.21
N PRO A 185 -2.76 -14.63 -11.36
CA PRO A 185 -2.77 -13.88 -12.61
C PRO A 185 -3.56 -12.57 -12.52
N PHE A 186 -3.11 -11.54 -13.23
CA PHE A 186 -3.87 -10.33 -13.44
C PHE A 186 -5.21 -10.63 -14.12
N TYR A 187 -6.24 -9.86 -13.78
CA TYR A 187 -7.55 -10.03 -14.38
C TYR A 187 -7.52 -9.87 -15.90
N ASN A 188 -6.74 -8.90 -16.40
CA ASN A 188 -6.52 -8.71 -17.83
C ASN A 188 -5.35 -9.56 -18.31
N ALA A 189 -5.66 -10.76 -18.81
CA ALA A 189 -4.66 -11.69 -19.36
C ALA A 189 -3.84 -11.10 -20.54
N GLY A 190 -4.34 -10.04 -21.21
CA GLY A 190 -3.62 -9.36 -22.27
C GLY A 190 -2.27 -8.76 -21.83
N ILE A 191 -2.10 -8.49 -20.53
CA ILE A 191 -0.87 -7.95 -19.95
C ILE A 191 0.36 -8.87 -20.13
N TYR A 192 0.13 -10.19 -20.27
CA TYR A 192 1.18 -11.20 -20.48
C TYR A 192 1.55 -11.37 -21.95
N THR A 193 0.82 -10.72 -22.86
CA THR A 193 1.02 -10.86 -24.31
C THR A 193 2.04 -9.86 -24.85
N THR A 194 2.30 -9.92 -26.16
CA THR A 194 3.11 -8.92 -26.87
C THR A 194 2.52 -7.51 -26.81
N ASN A 195 1.20 -7.38 -26.69
CA ASN A 195 0.52 -6.09 -26.53
C ASN A 195 0.44 -5.62 -25.07
N GLY A 196 1.09 -6.34 -24.15
CA GLY A 196 1.02 -6.07 -22.71
C GLY A 196 1.55 -4.69 -22.33
N SER A 197 2.56 -4.18 -23.06
CA SER A 197 3.08 -2.81 -22.87
C SER A 197 1.98 -1.76 -23.08
N ASP A 198 1.31 -1.76 -24.25
CA ASP A 198 0.24 -0.80 -24.56
C ASP A 198 -0.93 -0.90 -23.57
N ILE A 199 -1.27 -2.12 -23.15
CA ILE A 199 -2.30 -2.36 -22.13
C ILE A 199 -1.88 -1.73 -20.79
N ALA A 200 -0.63 -1.89 -20.39
CA ALA A 200 -0.08 -1.31 -19.16
C ALA A 200 0.01 0.22 -19.22
N GLN A 201 0.17 0.81 -20.41
CA GLN A 201 0.21 2.27 -20.58
C GLN A 201 -1.18 2.92 -20.52
N ASN A 202 -2.25 2.16 -20.76
CA ASN A 202 -3.60 2.68 -20.60
C ASN A 202 -3.84 3.13 -19.15
N SER A 203 -4.19 4.40 -18.95
CA SER A 203 -4.30 5.01 -17.61
C SER A 203 -5.31 4.31 -16.70
N PHE A 204 -6.44 3.86 -17.25
CA PHE A 204 -7.45 3.12 -16.47
C PHE A 204 -6.94 1.74 -16.05
N VAL A 205 -6.32 0.99 -16.96
CA VAL A 205 -5.75 -0.34 -16.66
C VAL A 205 -4.59 -0.21 -15.66
N LYS A 206 -3.68 0.75 -15.88
CA LYS A 206 -2.56 1.05 -14.98
C LYS A 206 -3.05 1.35 -13.57
N ALA A 207 -3.99 2.29 -13.44
CA ALA A 207 -4.57 2.66 -12.15
C ALA A 207 -5.24 1.47 -11.46
N LYS A 208 -6.00 0.66 -12.20
CA LYS A 208 -6.68 -0.53 -11.68
C LYS A 208 -5.68 -1.58 -11.17
N ILE A 209 -4.66 -1.91 -11.95
CA ILE A 209 -3.62 -2.87 -11.55
C ILE A 209 -2.87 -2.36 -10.32
N LEU A 210 -2.46 -1.10 -10.31
CA LEU A 210 -1.78 -0.50 -9.16
C LEU A 210 -2.65 -0.55 -7.90
N SER A 211 -3.94 -0.19 -7.98
CA SER A 211 -4.82 -0.13 -6.82
C SER A 211 -5.25 -1.50 -6.30
N GLU A 212 -5.55 -2.45 -7.17
CA GLU A 212 -6.15 -3.73 -6.78
C GLU A 212 -5.11 -4.85 -6.64
N ALA A 213 -4.12 -4.87 -7.52
CA ALA A 213 -3.24 -6.02 -7.72
C ALA A 213 -1.82 -5.82 -7.19
N MET A 214 -1.35 -4.58 -7.06
CA MET A 214 -0.02 -4.27 -6.53
C MET A 214 -0.08 -3.99 -5.02
N PRO A 215 0.41 -4.91 -4.16
CA PRO A 215 0.48 -4.65 -2.73
C PRO A 215 1.59 -3.66 -2.42
N ALA A 216 1.35 -2.78 -1.46
CA ALA A 216 2.40 -1.98 -0.85
C ALA A 216 3.31 -2.88 0.00
N THR A 217 4.61 -2.65 -0.07
CA THR A 217 5.62 -3.32 0.78
C THR A 217 6.20 -2.38 1.83
N SER A 218 5.58 -1.22 2.03
CA SER A 218 5.97 -0.21 3.01
C SER A 218 4.78 0.28 3.83
N ARG A 219 5.05 0.93 4.97
CA ARG A 219 4.00 1.50 5.85
C ARG A 219 3.30 2.69 5.19
N ALA A 220 2.18 3.13 5.78
CA ALA A 220 1.44 4.30 5.33
C ALA A 220 2.07 5.62 5.80
N THR A 221 2.03 6.66 4.94
CA THR A 221 2.52 8.01 5.26
C THR A 221 1.70 8.73 6.32
N GLY A 222 0.42 8.40 6.49
CA GLY A 222 -0.45 9.07 7.48
C GLY A 222 -0.13 8.71 8.93
N ARG A 223 0.64 7.65 9.17
CA ARG A 223 1.18 7.31 10.50
C ARG A 223 2.66 7.63 10.66
N ASN A 224 3.38 7.75 9.55
CA ASN A 224 4.83 7.76 9.56
C ASN A 224 5.36 8.98 8.80
N ALA A 225 6.38 9.60 9.37
CA ALA A 225 7.16 10.56 8.61
C ALA A 225 7.79 9.88 7.38
N VAL A 226 7.98 10.65 6.32
CA VAL A 226 8.80 10.29 5.15
C VAL A 226 9.98 11.24 5.10
N PRO A 227 11.05 10.97 5.90
CA PRO A 227 12.22 11.84 5.93
C PRO A 227 12.88 11.90 4.56
N LEU A 228 13.60 13.00 4.28
CA LEU A 228 14.34 13.25 3.04
C LEU A 228 13.49 13.50 1.79
N VAL A 229 12.19 13.15 1.81
CA VAL A 229 11.26 13.48 0.71
C VAL A 229 10.43 14.70 1.02
N PHE A 230 9.85 14.77 2.21
CA PHE A 230 9.07 15.93 2.63
C PHE A 230 9.89 16.78 3.61
N ASP A 231 10.06 18.06 3.27
CA ASP A 231 10.72 19.03 4.16
C ASP A 231 9.90 19.28 5.43
N SER A 232 8.58 19.04 5.37
CA SER A 232 7.65 19.25 6.48
C SER A 232 6.90 17.95 6.80
N ASN A 233 7.39 17.22 7.81
CA ASN A 233 6.69 16.11 8.46
C ASN A 233 6.27 16.57 9.85
N ILE A 234 4.97 16.54 10.15
CA ILE A 234 4.38 17.08 11.38
C ILE A 234 3.55 15.97 12.02
N ASP A 235 3.93 15.59 13.25
CA ASP A 235 3.17 14.62 14.04
C ASP A 235 2.04 15.33 14.78
N MET A 236 0.81 15.18 14.29
CA MET A 236 -0.39 15.81 14.87
C MET A 236 -0.66 15.37 16.30
N MET A 237 -0.29 14.13 16.64
CA MET A 237 -0.40 13.58 17.99
C MET A 237 0.46 14.39 18.99
N THR A 238 1.63 14.86 18.56
CA THR A 238 2.58 15.61 19.40
C THR A 238 2.32 17.11 19.35
N GLU A 239 2.01 17.65 18.16
CA GLU A 239 1.96 19.10 17.93
C GLU A 239 0.58 19.72 18.20
N PHE A 240 -0.51 18.96 18.01
CA PHE A 240 -1.86 19.53 17.98
C PHE A 240 -2.82 18.97 19.02
N ILE A 241 -2.40 18.00 19.82
CA ILE A 241 -3.14 17.65 21.03
C ILE A 241 -2.84 18.69 22.09
N ASP A 242 -3.81 19.58 22.31
CA ASP A 242 -3.76 20.49 23.44
C ASP A 242 -3.82 19.69 24.75
N GLY A 243 -2.73 19.76 25.52
CA GLY A 243 -2.38 18.96 26.71
C GLY A 243 -3.31 19.09 27.92
N GLY A 244 -4.59 19.40 27.69
CA GLY A 244 -5.65 19.39 28.69
C GLY A 244 -7.07 19.59 28.13
N LEU A 245 -7.23 19.89 26.84
CA LEU A 245 -8.55 20.12 26.24
C LEU A 245 -9.10 18.93 25.47
N TRP A 246 -8.31 17.89 25.17
CA TRP A 246 -8.78 16.75 24.36
C TRP A 246 -10.13 16.20 24.86
N PRO A 247 -11.13 15.97 23.97
CA PRO A 247 -12.47 15.57 24.41
C PRO A 247 -12.45 14.28 25.23
N SER A 248 -13.10 14.28 26.39
CA SER A 248 -13.17 13.10 27.27
C SER A 248 -13.92 11.92 26.66
N ALA A 249 -14.77 12.17 25.65
CA ALA A 249 -15.46 11.14 24.88
C ALA A 249 -14.57 10.45 23.83
N ARG A 250 -13.35 10.97 23.58
CA ARG A 250 -12.34 10.35 22.73
C ARG A 250 -11.34 9.55 23.58
N GLU A 251 -10.58 8.69 22.93
CA GLU A 251 -9.44 8.05 23.57
C GLU A 251 -8.49 9.13 24.09
N SER A 252 -8.20 9.10 25.39
CA SER A 252 -7.54 10.19 26.09
C SER A 252 -6.15 10.45 25.51
N GLY A 253 -5.96 11.64 24.92
CA GLY A 253 -4.67 12.06 24.40
C GLY A 253 -4.19 11.16 23.27
N ARG A 254 -5.08 10.77 22.35
CA ARG A 254 -4.72 10.04 21.14
C ARG A 254 -5.45 10.62 19.94
N TRP A 255 -4.69 11.04 18.93
CA TRP A 255 -5.22 11.52 17.65
C TRP A 255 -5.41 10.34 16.70
N LEU A 256 -6.67 9.99 16.44
CA LEU A 256 -7.10 8.89 15.58
C LEU A 256 -7.34 9.34 14.13
N HIS A 257 -7.49 8.35 13.24
CA HIS A 257 -7.76 8.61 11.84
C HIS A 257 -9.04 9.43 11.66
N GLY A 258 -8.95 10.57 10.97
CA GLY A 258 -10.13 11.41 10.72
C GLY A 258 -10.46 12.39 11.85
N ASP A 259 -9.70 12.43 12.94
CA ASP A 259 -9.93 13.36 14.06
C ASP A 259 -9.82 14.83 13.64
N TYR A 260 -9.10 15.13 12.56
CA TYR A 260 -9.11 16.46 11.96
C TYR A 260 -10.55 16.92 11.62
N ARG A 261 -11.45 16.01 11.23
CA ARG A 261 -12.86 16.28 10.91
C ARG A 261 -13.78 15.98 12.08
N ASP A 262 -13.55 14.87 12.76
CA ASP A 262 -14.53 14.30 13.71
C ASP A 262 -14.37 14.87 15.13
N VAL A 263 -13.27 15.55 15.42
CA VAL A 263 -13.09 16.35 16.63
C VAL A 263 -13.50 17.78 16.35
N ALA A 264 -14.28 18.38 17.27
CA ALA A 264 -14.75 19.75 17.12
C ALA A 264 -13.57 20.74 17.05
N TYR A 265 -13.73 21.79 16.25
CA TYR A 265 -12.71 22.82 16.01
C TYR A 265 -12.04 23.34 17.28
N LEU A 266 -12.80 23.52 18.37
CA LEU A 266 -12.28 23.99 19.66
C LEU A 266 -11.06 23.19 20.16
N TYR A 267 -10.95 21.92 19.79
CA TYR A 267 -9.91 21.01 20.27
C TYR A 267 -8.79 20.76 19.28
N ASN A 268 -9.02 21.00 17.98
CA ASN A 268 -8.04 20.75 16.91
C ASN A 268 -7.74 21.99 16.06
N TYR A 269 -8.12 23.20 16.51
CA TYR A 269 -7.91 24.45 15.79
C TYR A 269 -6.43 24.71 15.45
N LEU A 270 -5.49 24.24 16.28
CA LEU A 270 -4.05 24.41 16.03
C LEU A 270 -3.60 23.78 14.70
N LEU A 271 -4.19 22.64 14.30
CA LEU A 271 -3.96 22.06 12.98
C LEU A 271 -4.41 23.01 11.87
N TYR A 272 -5.60 23.58 12.01
CA TYR A 272 -6.18 24.47 11.01
C TYR A 272 -5.44 25.81 10.93
N ASP A 273 -5.00 26.36 12.06
CA ASP A 273 -4.18 27.56 12.11
C ASP A 273 -2.83 27.33 11.40
N ASP A 274 -2.20 26.17 11.60
CA ASP A 274 -0.96 25.80 10.90
C ASP A 274 -1.20 25.61 9.38
N ILE A 275 -2.31 24.99 8.98
CA ILE A 275 -2.72 24.87 7.57
C ILE A 275 -2.94 26.25 6.94
N VAL A 276 -3.64 27.17 7.62
CA VAL A 276 -3.88 28.54 7.16
C VAL A 276 -2.57 29.29 7.01
N TYR A 277 -1.69 29.19 8.01
CA TYR A 277 -0.39 29.83 7.99
C TYR A 277 0.49 29.30 6.84
N LYS A 278 0.65 27.98 6.70
CA LYS A 278 1.48 27.37 5.65
C LYS A 278 0.87 27.46 4.26
N GLY A 279 -0.46 27.52 4.18
CA GLY A 279 -1.24 27.64 2.95
C GLY A 279 -1.34 29.08 2.45
N GLU A 280 -0.90 30.06 3.25
CA GLU A 280 -1.03 31.49 2.98
C GLU A 280 -2.48 31.90 2.67
N PHE A 281 -3.44 31.25 3.35
CA PHE A 281 -4.86 31.59 3.21
C PHE A 281 -5.13 32.94 3.91
N LYS A 282 -5.71 33.88 3.16
CA LYS A 282 -6.03 35.24 3.63
C LYS A 282 -7.48 35.36 4.06
#